data_AF-A0A9E5EG31-F1
#
_entry.id   AF-A0A9E5EG31-F1
#
_cell.length_a   1.000
_cell.length_b   1.000
_cell.length_c   1.000
_cell.angle_alpha   90.00
_cell.angle_beta   90.00
_cell.angle_gamma   90.00
#
_symmetry.space_group_name_H-M   'P 1'
#
loop_
_entity.id
_entity.type
_entity.pdbx_description
1 polymer ?
#
loop_
_entity_poly.entity_id
_entity_poly.type
_entity_poly.pdbx_seq_one_letter_code
_entity_poly.pdbx_strand_id
1 'polypeptide(L)'
;MANQSEFDKLAKEITDCHKCTRLVKWREKVSIEKRASYANETYWGKPIAGFGDTRAKILVMGLAPGAHGANRTGRIFTGDRSGDWLFRAMHKAGLA
;
A
#
# COMPACT_ATOMS: atom_id res chain seq x y z
N MET A 1 4.09 12.06 21.45
CA MET A 1 3.75 11.98 20.00
C MET A 1 4.87 11.18 19.36
N ALA A 2 4.55 10.16 18.57
CA ALA A 2 5.59 9.36 17.95
C ALA A 2 6.40 10.21 16.96
N ASN A 3 7.73 10.15 17.02
CA ASN A 3 8.61 10.87 16.10
C ASN A 3 8.66 10.12 14.76
N GLN A 4 8.99 10.81 13.66
CA GLN A 4 9.11 10.22 12.31
C GLN A 4 9.97 8.94 12.32
N SER A 5 11.03 8.92 13.12
CA SER A 5 11.93 7.76 13.26
C SER A 5 11.26 6.50 13.82
N GLU A 6 10.18 6.61 14.61
CA GLU A 6 9.43 5.46 15.10
C GLU A 6 8.53 4.87 14.01
N PHE A 7 7.90 5.73 13.20
CA PHE A 7 7.13 5.28 12.04
C PHE A 7 8.02 4.64 10.99
N ASP A 8 9.24 5.14 10.77
CA ASP A 8 10.19 4.54 9.83
C ASP A 8 10.63 3.14 10.30
N LYS A 9 10.85 2.95 11.60
CA LYS A 9 11.14 1.63 12.20
C LYS A 9 9.96 0.68 12.01
N LEU A 10 8.76 1.11 12.34
CA LEU A 10 7.55 0.31 12.17
C LEU A 10 7.31 -0.04 10.70
N ALA A 11 7.52 0.91 9.79
CA ALA A 11 7.41 0.67 8.36
C ALA A 11 8.36 -0.45 7.91
N LYS A 12 9.62 -0.43 8.39
CA LYS A 12 10.58 -1.49 8.12
C LYS A 12 10.13 -2.85 8.65
N GLU A 13 9.69 -2.91 9.91
CA GLU A 13 9.17 -4.15 10.51
C GLU A 13 7.96 -4.71 9.75
N ILE A 14 7.06 -3.84 9.29
CA ILE A 14 5.93 -4.20 8.45
C ILE A 14 6.44 -4.77 7.12
N THR A 15 7.34 -4.08 6.42
CA THR A 15 7.82 -4.51 5.09
C THR A 15 8.63 -5.81 5.12
N ASP A 16 9.23 -6.14 6.26
CA ASP A 16 9.99 -7.38 6.46
C ASP A 16 9.11 -8.56 6.94
N CYS A 17 7.79 -8.35 7.09
CA CYS A 17 6.88 -9.36 7.63
C CYS A 17 6.54 -10.49 6.64
N HIS A 18 6.70 -11.73 7.12
CA HIS A 18 6.41 -12.98 6.38
C HIS A 18 5.50 -13.95 7.15
N LYS A 19 4.79 -13.48 8.19
CA LYS A 19 4.01 -14.34 9.10
C LYS A 19 2.86 -15.10 8.43
N CYS A 20 2.29 -14.57 7.34
CA CYS A 20 1.11 -15.14 6.69
C CYS A 20 1.50 -15.87 5.39
N THR A 21 1.86 -17.16 5.49
CA THR A 21 2.37 -17.97 4.36
C THR A 21 1.50 -17.89 3.10
N ARG A 22 0.17 -17.94 3.25
CA ARG A 22 -0.76 -17.81 2.11
C ARG A 22 -0.62 -16.46 1.39
N LEU A 23 -0.46 -15.37 2.15
CA LEU A 23 -0.38 -14.01 1.60
C LEU A 23 0.99 -13.74 0.98
N VAL A 24 2.07 -14.26 1.59
CA VAL A 24 3.43 -14.18 1.03
C VAL A 24 3.47 -14.86 -0.34
N LYS A 25 3.00 -16.11 -0.43
CA LYS A 25 2.92 -16.84 -1.71
C LYS A 25 2.09 -16.10 -2.75
N TRP A 26 0.94 -15.56 -2.34
CA TRP A 26 0.04 -14.85 -3.24
C TRP A 26 0.63 -13.56 -3.80
N ARG A 27 1.17 -12.68 -2.93
CA ARG A 27 1.69 -11.37 -3.35
C ARG A 27 2.91 -11.52 -4.28
N GLU A 28 3.76 -12.52 -4.02
CA GLU A 28 4.94 -12.83 -4.83
C GLU A 28 4.55 -13.42 -6.17
N LYS A 29 3.63 -14.41 -6.18
CA LYS A 29 3.08 -14.98 -7.43
C LYS A 29 2.53 -13.90 -8.35
N VAL A 30 1.70 -13.00 -7.82
CA VAL A 30 1.12 -11.89 -8.58
C VAL A 30 2.20 -10.93 -9.11
N SER A 31 3.29 -10.74 -8.37
CA SER A 31 4.40 -9.86 -8.76
C SER A 31 5.27 -10.44 -9.88
N ILE A 32 5.26 -11.77 -10.03
CA ILE A 32 5.94 -12.50 -11.11
C ILE A 32 5.04 -12.61 -12.33
N GLU A 33 3.81 -13.11 -12.16
CA GLU A 33 2.88 -13.34 -13.27
C GLU A 33 2.42 -12.03 -13.91
N LYS A 34 2.13 -11.02 -13.06
CA LYS A 34 1.64 -9.68 -13.43
C LYS A 34 0.38 -9.71 -14.31
N ARG A 35 -0.26 -8.55 -14.44
CA ARG A 35 -1.31 -8.37 -15.45
C ARG A 35 -0.64 -7.95 -16.76
N ALA A 36 -1.17 -8.36 -17.91
CA ALA A 36 -0.63 -7.97 -19.22
C ALA A 36 -0.42 -6.46 -19.38
N SER A 37 -1.34 -5.64 -18.86
CA SER A 37 -1.23 -4.17 -18.87
C SER A 37 -0.05 -3.62 -18.05
N TYR A 38 0.53 -4.42 -17.16
CA TYR A 38 1.60 -4.06 -16.24
C TYR A 38 2.82 -5.00 -16.37
N ALA A 39 2.93 -5.75 -17.48
CA ALA A 39 3.95 -6.80 -17.64
C ALA A 39 5.39 -6.28 -17.46
N ASN A 40 5.64 -5.05 -17.93
CA ASN A 40 6.95 -4.40 -17.89
C ASN A 40 7.20 -3.60 -16.60
N GLU A 41 6.26 -3.57 -15.66
CA GLU A 41 6.43 -2.83 -14.42
C GLU A 41 7.11 -3.68 -13.33
N THR A 42 7.92 -3.03 -12.51
CA THR A 42 8.45 -3.64 -11.28
C THR A 42 7.38 -3.57 -10.20
N TYR A 43 7.02 -4.72 -9.65
CA TYR A 43 6.05 -4.80 -8.56
C TYR A 43 6.73 -4.67 -7.20
N TRP A 44 6.06 -4.02 -6.26
CA TRP A 44 6.49 -3.96 -4.86
C TRP A 44 6.56 -5.34 -4.20
N GLY A 45 5.51 -6.16 -4.33
CA GLY A 45 5.51 -7.57 -3.90
C GLY A 45 5.74 -7.84 -2.41
N LYS A 46 5.63 -6.82 -1.56
CA LYS A 46 5.90 -6.86 -0.12
C LYS A 46 4.70 -6.31 0.68
N PRO A 47 4.66 -6.46 2.03
CA PRO A 47 3.72 -5.71 2.85
C PRO A 47 3.87 -4.21 2.59
N ILE A 48 2.79 -3.45 2.77
CA ILE A 48 2.78 -2.01 2.52
C ILE A 48 2.52 -1.30 3.85
N ALA A 49 3.41 -0.36 4.19
CA ALA A 49 3.25 0.49 5.37
C ALA A 49 2.16 1.55 5.15
N GLY A 50 1.70 2.17 6.24
CA GLY A 50 0.80 3.32 6.18
C GLY A 50 1.41 4.50 5.43
N PHE A 51 0.56 5.38 4.91
CA PHE A 51 0.94 6.60 4.19
C PHE A 51 0.06 7.77 4.64
N GLY A 52 0.67 8.93 4.86
CA GLY A 52 -0.02 10.17 5.23
C GLY A 52 0.77 11.03 6.20
N ASP A 53 0.12 12.07 6.73
CA ASP A 53 0.67 12.92 7.78
C ASP A 53 0.70 12.15 9.12
N THR A 54 1.87 12.10 9.76
CA THR A 54 2.06 11.47 11.08
C THR A 54 1.29 12.19 12.19
N ARG A 55 0.81 13.42 11.94
CA ARG A 55 -0.05 14.22 12.81
C ARG A 55 -1.50 14.28 12.34
N ALA A 56 -1.89 13.42 11.39
CA ALA A 56 -3.26 13.37 10.89
C ALA A 56 -4.27 13.13 12.03
N LYS A 57 -5.40 13.83 11.97
CA LYS A 57 -6.53 13.65 12.89
C LYS A 57 -7.58 12.67 12.38
N ILE A 58 -7.42 12.20 11.14
CA ILE A 58 -8.34 11.29 10.45
C ILE A 58 -7.51 10.12 9.93
N LEU A 59 -7.99 8.90 10.21
CA LEU A 59 -7.42 7.66 9.68
C LEU A 59 -8.40 7.02 8.69
N VAL A 60 -7.93 6.75 7.47
CA VAL A 60 -8.69 5.95 6.49
C VAL A 60 -8.16 4.53 6.52
N MET A 61 -8.99 3.59 6.99
CA MET A 61 -8.63 2.18 7.11
C MET A 61 -9.29 1.36 6.00
N GLY A 62 -8.47 0.75 5.13
CA GLY A 62 -8.92 -0.16 4.08
C GLY A 62 -8.99 -1.62 4.53
N LEU A 63 -9.44 -2.49 3.63
CA LEU A 63 -9.49 -3.94 3.88
C LEU A 63 -8.13 -4.61 3.68
N ALA A 64 -7.58 -4.53 2.47
CA ALA A 64 -6.31 -5.16 2.09
C ALA A 64 -5.73 -4.53 0.81
N PRO A 65 -4.42 -4.67 0.55
CA PRO A 65 -3.81 -4.25 -0.71
C PRO A 65 -4.38 -4.93 -1.95
N GLY A 66 -4.74 -4.13 -2.96
CA GLY A 66 -5.09 -4.65 -4.28
C GLY A 66 -3.89 -5.31 -4.97
N ALA A 67 -4.13 -6.46 -5.62
CA ALA A 67 -3.11 -7.27 -6.33
C ALA A 67 -2.30 -6.47 -7.36
N HIS A 68 -2.92 -5.49 -8.02
CA HIS A 68 -2.27 -4.62 -9.01
C HIS A 68 -2.41 -3.13 -8.68
N GLY A 69 -2.81 -2.82 -7.46
CA GLY A 69 -2.76 -1.48 -6.89
C GLY A 69 -1.56 -1.38 -5.97
N ALA A 70 -1.80 -1.34 -4.67
CA ALA A 70 -0.74 -1.19 -3.68
C ALA A 70 0.32 -2.33 -3.70
N ASN A 71 -0.04 -3.56 -4.08
CA ASN A 71 0.97 -4.63 -4.25
C ASN A 71 1.92 -4.40 -5.44
N ARG A 72 1.51 -3.59 -6.42
CA ARG A 72 2.35 -3.14 -7.53
C ARG A 72 3.12 -1.88 -7.17
N THR A 73 2.41 -0.87 -6.64
CA THR A 73 2.94 0.49 -6.45
C THR A 73 3.68 0.72 -5.14
N GLY A 74 3.48 -0.13 -4.13
CA GLY A 74 4.09 0.02 -2.81
C GLY A 74 3.47 1.11 -1.93
N ARG A 75 2.36 1.74 -2.35
CA ARG A 75 1.64 2.75 -1.56
C ARG A 75 0.17 2.36 -1.43
N ILE A 76 -0.36 2.41 -0.20
CA ILE A 76 -1.78 2.14 0.07
C ILE A 76 -2.68 2.99 -0.85
N PHE A 77 -3.79 2.40 -1.31
CA PHE A 77 -4.76 3.04 -2.19
C PHE A 77 -4.17 3.66 -3.47
N THR A 78 -3.11 3.11 -4.06
CA THR A 78 -2.49 3.69 -5.27
C THR A 78 -2.39 2.68 -6.40
N GLY A 79 -2.75 3.09 -7.62
CA GLY A 79 -2.60 2.27 -8.83
C GLY A 79 -3.79 1.36 -9.14
N ASP A 80 -4.95 1.59 -8.52
CA ASP A 80 -6.21 0.94 -8.86
C ASP A 80 -7.40 1.89 -8.71
N ARG A 81 -8.58 1.44 -9.17
CA ARG A 81 -9.81 2.25 -9.17
C ARG A 81 -10.25 2.71 -7.78
N SER A 82 -9.93 1.95 -6.72
CA SER A 82 -10.32 2.31 -5.36
C SER A 82 -9.53 3.54 -4.89
N GLY A 83 -8.24 3.56 -5.21
CA GLY A 83 -7.36 4.70 -5.00
C GLY A 83 -7.80 5.94 -5.75
N ASP A 84 -8.07 5.79 -7.04
CA ASP A 84 -8.52 6.90 -7.90
C ASP A 84 -9.80 7.55 -7.35
N TRP A 85 -10.74 6.73 -6.86
CA TRP A 85 -11.96 7.24 -6.26
C TRP A 85 -11.69 7.94 -4.92
N LEU A 86 -10.93 7.28 -4.03
CA LEU A 86 -10.64 7.79 -2.69
C LEU A 86 -9.90 9.14 -2.76
N PHE A 87 -8.79 9.22 -3.48
CA PHE A 87 -7.99 10.44 -3.53
C PHE A 87 -8.73 11.61 -4.19
N ARG A 88 -9.56 11.34 -5.20
CA ARG A 88 -10.46 12.38 -5.75
C ARG A 88 -11.46 12.90 -4.72
N ALA A 89 -12.06 12.01 -3.93
CA ALA A 89 -13.01 12.40 -2.89
C ALA A 89 -12.31 13.19 -1.77
N MET A 90 -11.13 12.74 -1.33
CA MET A 90 -10.32 13.43 -0.32
C MET A 90 -9.89 14.82 -0.78
N HIS A 91 -9.43 14.98 -2.02
CA HIS A 91 -9.07 16.29 -2.57
C HIS A 91 -10.27 17.23 -2.60
N LYS A 92 -11.45 16.76 -3.04
CA LYS A 92 -12.69 17.56 -2.99
C LYS A 92 -13.09 17.96 -1.57
N ALA A 93 -12.75 17.16 -0.57
CA ALA A 93 -12.99 17.43 0.84
C ALA A 93 -11.88 18.28 1.50
N GLY A 94 -10.83 18.69 0.78
CA GLY A 94 -9.70 19.44 1.32
C GLY A 94 -8.75 18.62 2.20
N LEU A 95 -8.68 17.30 1.99
CA LEU A 95 -7.88 16.35 2.77
C LEU A 95 -6.67 15.80 1.99
N ALA A 96 -6.50 16.15 0.72
CA ALA A 96 -5.44 15.68 -0.16
C ALA A 96 -4.99 16.76 -1.13
#